data_AF-A0A1Y3N9Z2-F1
#
_entry.id   AF-A0A1Y3N9Z2-F1
#
_cell.length_a   1.000
_cell.length_b   1.000
_cell.length_c   1.000
_cell.angle_alpha   90.00
_cell.angle_beta   90.00
_cell.angle_gamma   90.00
#
_symmetry.space_group_name_H-M   'P 1'
#
loop_
_entity.id
_entity.type
_entity.pdbx_description
1 polymer ?
#
loop_
_entity_poly.entity_id
_entity_poly.type
_entity_poly.pdbx_seq_one_letter_code
_entity_poly.pdbx_strand_id
1 'polypeptide(L)'
;ESFNKITFSLGGRSSRYFSKPGYNINIKGGKKLFGRSQFKLRSDSTEPTYLRSKLTSDIQQRLGLKAIAANYATLYINEEYMGIFILMDKFKPSWIEEEYHEKDTPYLYKCDGKLNNESESICTNENEDIVDNTEFNEFIKSLNTAQSIDEINQFFEVEHFIKEMAIEYLIGSWDNFQNQNNFYYYKQPNGKWIYLSHDFDNTFGSNIDRIFVEYIPDDHGKYPGRINELANDHYPYSYWNDNIEFTSVKTVTYFAYGIKYWILAKYRFVCKEYHLICDATFLNENYLYPVNKEIEFLGYDNDIKNDQPTNILFNTAKSSNNPITAETEKTKTNDTVISSSTTTLPSTTNTIKTVPSVNIKSVPPLKVSKSKKNKCLAELVGYPCCSKEITTIYDHDEYGDWSYDFSEKQWCGITPLDESLLTSNVESCWSEVLGYPCCLRCKVYETDSNGSWGYESNHWCGIPKYCNQYNNNNNNNSNNSNNNNNNNNI
;
A
#
# COMPACT_ATOMS: atom_id res chain seq x y z
N GLU A 1 5.77 -26.07 -2.14
CA GLU A 1 5.68 -27.26 -3.02
C GLU A 1 6.99 -27.41 -3.80
N SER A 2 7.14 -28.41 -4.69
CA SER A 2 8.35 -28.56 -5.51
C SER A 2 8.04 -29.06 -6.93
N PHE A 3 8.71 -28.46 -7.92
CA PHE A 3 8.41 -28.59 -9.35
C PHE A 3 9.67 -28.92 -10.17
N ASN A 4 9.88 -30.20 -10.46
CA ASN A 4 11.06 -30.71 -11.17
C ASN A 4 11.21 -30.22 -12.63
N LYS A 5 10.22 -29.50 -13.18
CA LYS A 5 10.27 -28.93 -14.52
C LYS A 5 9.41 -27.66 -14.59
N ILE A 6 10.08 -26.52 -14.75
CA ILE A 6 9.46 -25.22 -15.04
C ILE A 6 10.09 -24.63 -16.30
N THR A 7 9.37 -23.72 -16.95
CA THR A 7 9.98 -22.70 -17.81
C THR A 7 10.06 -21.41 -17.00
N PHE A 8 11.24 -20.80 -16.96
CA PHE A 8 11.55 -19.54 -16.31
C PHE A 8 12.10 -18.59 -17.37
N SER A 9 11.55 -17.38 -17.49
CA SER A 9 11.98 -16.40 -18.50
C SER A 9 11.70 -14.96 -18.05
N LEU A 10 12.34 -13.98 -18.69
CA LEU A 10 12.10 -12.56 -18.41
C LEU A 10 10.64 -12.15 -18.71
N GLY A 11 10.10 -11.32 -17.82
CA GLY A 11 8.78 -10.71 -17.91
C GLY A 11 8.75 -9.45 -18.78
N GLY A 12 7.54 -8.92 -18.99
CA GLY A 12 7.31 -7.58 -19.57
C GLY A 12 7.97 -7.31 -20.93
N ARG A 13 8.14 -6.02 -21.22
CA ARG A 13 8.76 -5.48 -22.45
C ARG A 13 9.83 -4.44 -22.10
N SER A 14 9.42 -3.25 -21.65
CA SER A 14 10.29 -2.18 -21.16
C SER A 14 10.97 -2.54 -19.83
N SER A 15 10.24 -3.21 -18.93
CA SER A 15 10.73 -3.63 -17.61
C SER A 15 11.84 -4.69 -17.62
N ARG A 16 12.33 -5.11 -18.79
CA ARG A 16 13.56 -5.89 -18.94
C ARG A 16 14.84 -5.05 -18.87
N TYR A 17 14.71 -3.72 -18.97
CA TYR A 17 15.83 -2.77 -18.95
C TYR A 17 16.02 -2.05 -17.61
N PHE A 18 15.07 -2.18 -16.67
CA PHE A 18 15.20 -1.65 -15.31
C PHE A 18 16.29 -2.38 -14.53
N SER A 19 16.72 -1.79 -13.42
CA SER A 19 17.51 -2.40 -12.35
C SER A 19 17.19 -3.88 -12.15
N LYS A 20 15.93 -4.19 -11.80
CA LYS A 20 15.44 -5.53 -11.47
C LYS A 20 14.30 -5.95 -12.42
N PRO A 21 14.53 -6.92 -13.31
CA PRO A 21 13.50 -7.38 -14.23
C PRO A 21 12.54 -8.37 -13.54
N GLY A 22 11.25 -8.30 -13.90
CA GLY A 22 10.28 -9.33 -13.54
C GLY A 22 10.48 -10.63 -14.35
N TYR A 23 9.80 -11.71 -13.93
CA TYR A 23 9.90 -13.04 -14.53
C TYR A 23 8.53 -13.68 -14.79
N ASN A 24 8.42 -14.47 -15.85
CA ASN A 24 7.32 -15.41 -16.07
C ASN A 24 7.72 -16.80 -15.57
N ILE A 25 6.80 -17.49 -14.89
CA ILE A 25 6.94 -18.90 -14.49
C ILE A 25 5.82 -19.72 -15.11
N ASN A 26 6.17 -20.86 -15.70
CA ASN A 26 5.24 -21.84 -16.26
C ASN A 26 5.63 -23.25 -15.81
N ILE A 27 4.82 -23.84 -14.92
CA ILE A 27 4.99 -25.19 -14.37
C ILE A 27 4.58 -26.22 -15.44
N LYS A 28 5.44 -27.23 -15.66
CA LYS A 28 5.21 -28.26 -16.67
C LYS A 28 4.73 -29.59 -16.08
N GLY A 29 4.10 -30.40 -16.93
CA GLY A 29 3.65 -31.76 -16.58
C GLY A 29 2.35 -31.81 -15.79
N GLY A 30 1.39 -30.93 -16.09
CA GLY A 30 0.05 -30.92 -15.48
C GLY A 30 0.01 -30.47 -14.00
N LYS A 31 1.16 -30.14 -13.40
CA LYS A 31 1.24 -29.61 -12.05
C LYS A 31 0.82 -28.12 -12.00
N LYS A 32 0.26 -27.73 -10.87
CA LYS A 32 -0.20 -26.37 -10.54
C LYS A 32 0.36 -25.96 -9.18
N LEU A 33 0.47 -24.65 -8.94
CA LEU A 33 0.66 -24.01 -7.65
C LEU A 33 -0.56 -23.11 -7.41
N PHE A 34 -1.27 -23.27 -6.30
CA PHE A 34 -2.51 -22.52 -6.00
C PHE A 34 -3.52 -22.51 -7.18
N GLY A 35 -3.75 -23.66 -7.81
CA GLY A 35 -4.64 -23.79 -8.98
C GLY A 35 -4.06 -23.29 -10.32
N ARG A 36 -2.96 -22.54 -10.33
CA ARG A 36 -2.37 -21.97 -11.55
C ARG A 36 -1.17 -22.81 -12.05
N SER A 37 -1.02 -23.00 -13.35
CA SER A 37 0.23 -23.50 -13.94
C SER A 37 1.13 -22.35 -14.43
N GLN A 38 0.59 -21.14 -14.60
CA GLN A 38 1.31 -19.95 -15.06
C GLN A 38 1.06 -18.75 -14.16
N PHE A 39 2.13 -18.04 -13.80
CA PHE A 39 2.08 -16.82 -12.97
C PHE A 39 3.31 -15.95 -13.25
N LYS A 40 3.27 -14.70 -12.76
CA LYS A 40 4.37 -13.73 -12.86
C LYS A 40 5.01 -13.52 -11.48
N LEU A 41 6.33 -13.33 -11.46
CA LEU A 41 7.00 -12.59 -10.40
C LEU A 41 7.28 -11.19 -10.95
N ARG A 42 6.42 -10.23 -10.64
CA ARG A 42 6.65 -8.83 -11.00
C ARG A 42 7.68 -8.25 -10.05
N SER A 43 8.66 -7.54 -10.59
CA SER A 43 9.54 -6.73 -9.75
C SER A 43 8.80 -5.49 -9.26
N ASP A 44 7.98 -4.86 -10.11
CA ASP A 44 7.35 -3.56 -9.86
C ASP A 44 8.32 -2.52 -9.27
N SER A 45 9.62 -2.63 -9.62
CA SER A 45 10.64 -1.56 -9.62
C SER A 45 10.26 -0.38 -10.51
N THR A 46 9.08 -0.48 -11.12
CA THR A 46 8.21 0.65 -11.31
C THR A 46 7.86 1.33 -9.97
N GLU A 47 6.74 1.03 -9.32
CA GLU A 47 6.21 1.92 -8.27
C GLU A 47 6.89 1.84 -6.87
N PRO A 48 6.97 2.96 -6.11
CA PRO A 48 7.88 3.08 -4.95
C PRO A 48 7.52 2.29 -3.70
N THR A 49 6.36 1.65 -3.60
CA THR A 49 5.92 0.99 -2.36
C THR A 49 5.77 -0.53 -2.47
N TYR A 50 5.77 -1.09 -3.68
CA TYR A 50 5.41 -2.49 -3.99
C TYR A 50 3.96 -2.87 -3.61
N LEU A 51 3.15 -1.93 -3.11
CA LEU A 51 1.80 -2.20 -2.64
C LEU A 51 0.74 -2.05 -3.73
N ARG A 52 0.95 -1.24 -4.77
CA ARG A 52 -0.12 -0.76 -5.67
C ARG A 52 -0.75 -1.87 -6.50
N SER A 53 0.09 -2.77 -7.02
CA SER A 53 -0.39 -3.99 -7.70
C SER A 53 -1.18 -4.91 -6.78
N LYS A 54 -0.82 -5.01 -5.50
CA LYS A 54 -1.56 -5.82 -4.53
C LYS A 54 -2.85 -5.15 -4.07
N LEU A 55 -2.82 -3.86 -3.72
CA LEU A 55 -3.98 -3.10 -3.26
C LEU A 55 -5.09 -3.09 -4.33
N THR A 56 -4.74 -2.91 -5.61
CA THR A 56 -5.72 -2.95 -6.70
C THR A 56 -6.38 -4.33 -6.82
N SER A 57 -5.57 -5.39 -6.93
CA SER A 57 -6.04 -6.78 -6.92
C SER A 57 -6.93 -7.11 -5.72
N ASP A 58 -6.52 -6.71 -4.52
CA ASP A 58 -7.26 -6.98 -3.28
C ASP A 58 -8.58 -6.20 -3.23
N ILE A 59 -8.63 -4.95 -3.73
CA ILE A 59 -9.87 -4.15 -3.81
C ILE A 59 -10.88 -4.78 -4.77
N GLN A 60 -10.45 -5.19 -5.96
CA GLN A 60 -11.34 -5.84 -6.95
C GLN A 60 -11.96 -7.12 -6.37
N GLN A 61 -11.13 -8.00 -5.79
CA GLN A 61 -11.59 -9.22 -5.11
C GLN A 61 -12.52 -8.90 -3.91
N ARG A 62 -12.21 -7.87 -3.10
CA ARG A 62 -13.02 -7.43 -1.96
C ARG A 62 -14.40 -6.91 -2.38
N LEU A 63 -14.51 -6.35 -3.57
CA LEU A 63 -15.76 -5.91 -4.20
C LEU A 63 -16.49 -7.02 -4.99
N GLY A 64 -15.98 -8.26 -4.94
CA GLY A 64 -16.58 -9.43 -5.59
C GLY A 64 -16.35 -9.51 -7.10
N LEU A 65 -15.38 -8.75 -7.63
CA LEU A 65 -15.02 -8.79 -9.05
C LEU A 65 -14.06 -9.94 -9.35
N LYS A 66 -14.17 -10.50 -10.55
CA LYS A 66 -13.24 -11.50 -11.09
C LYS A 66 -11.98 -10.78 -11.57
N ALA A 67 -10.91 -10.85 -10.77
CA ALA A 67 -9.63 -10.20 -11.03
C ALA A 67 -8.46 -11.11 -10.66
N ILE A 68 -7.26 -10.73 -11.11
CA ILE A 68 -6.00 -11.40 -10.74
C ILE A 68 -5.68 -11.21 -9.25
N ALA A 69 -5.28 -12.30 -8.58
CA ALA A 69 -4.73 -12.24 -7.24
C ALA A 69 -3.24 -11.82 -7.24
N ALA A 70 -2.82 -11.14 -6.18
CA ALA A 70 -1.44 -10.70 -5.97
C ALA A 70 -1.00 -10.89 -4.50
N ASN A 71 0.23 -11.35 -4.30
CA ASN A 71 0.87 -11.54 -2.99
C ASN A 71 2.40 -11.38 -3.14
N TYR A 72 3.18 -11.54 -2.07
CA TYR A 72 4.64 -11.40 -2.12
C TYR A 72 5.37 -12.74 -2.14
N ALA A 73 6.56 -12.75 -2.75
CA ALA A 73 7.49 -13.88 -2.74
C ALA A 73 8.94 -13.38 -2.67
N THR A 74 9.71 -13.96 -1.74
CA THR A 74 11.17 -13.81 -1.66
C THR A 74 11.81 -14.69 -2.74
N LEU A 75 12.49 -14.10 -3.72
CA LEU A 75 13.10 -14.87 -4.82
C LEU A 75 14.58 -15.16 -4.57
N TYR A 76 14.98 -16.41 -4.82
CA TYR A 76 16.37 -16.84 -4.90
C TYR A 76 16.62 -17.51 -6.26
N ILE A 77 17.76 -17.22 -6.88
CA ILE A 77 18.22 -17.87 -8.12
C ILE A 77 19.64 -18.36 -7.86
N ASN A 78 19.88 -19.68 -8.01
CA ASN A 78 21.17 -20.31 -7.71
C ASN A 78 21.73 -19.91 -6.33
N GLU A 79 20.85 -19.87 -5.31
CA GLU A 79 21.14 -19.43 -3.92
C GLU A 79 21.46 -17.93 -3.72
N GLU A 80 21.66 -17.14 -4.79
CA GLU A 80 21.70 -15.67 -4.72
C GLU A 80 20.31 -15.09 -4.42
N TYR A 81 20.25 -14.10 -3.53
CA TYR A 81 19.02 -13.42 -3.15
C TYR A 81 18.66 -12.30 -4.13
N MET A 82 17.50 -12.43 -4.78
CA MET A 82 17.06 -11.51 -5.83
C MET A 82 16.12 -10.41 -5.33
N GLY A 83 15.85 -10.33 -4.03
CA GLY A 83 14.87 -9.39 -3.46
C GLY A 83 13.47 -9.97 -3.31
N ILE A 84 12.55 -9.12 -2.84
CA ILE A 84 11.09 -9.37 -2.82
C ILE A 84 10.52 -9.10 -4.22
N PHE A 85 9.59 -9.95 -4.66
CA PHE A 85 8.78 -9.79 -5.87
C PHE A 85 7.29 -9.89 -5.53
N ILE A 86 6.45 -9.30 -6.37
CA ILE A 86 5.00 -9.50 -6.34
C ILE A 86 4.68 -10.77 -7.16
N LEU A 87 4.32 -11.83 -6.45
CA LEU A 87 3.73 -13.04 -7.03
C LEU A 87 2.30 -12.71 -7.46
N MET A 88 2.08 -12.66 -8.78
CA MET A 88 0.81 -12.25 -9.38
C MET A 88 0.29 -13.32 -10.34
N ASP A 89 -1.03 -13.52 -10.33
CA ASP A 89 -1.73 -14.29 -11.35
C ASP A 89 -1.39 -13.83 -12.77
N LYS A 90 -1.52 -14.72 -13.74
CA LYS A 90 -1.70 -14.35 -15.14
C LYS A 90 -3.00 -14.96 -15.65
N PHE A 91 -3.85 -14.14 -16.29
CA PHE A 91 -4.90 -14.65 -17.16
C PHE A 91 -4.29 -15.55 -18.25
N LYS A 92 -4.64 -16.84 -18.17
CA LYS A 92 -4.26 -17.97 -19.03
C LYS A 92 -5.32 -19.06 -18.80
N PRO A 93 -5.43 -20.10 -19.64
CA PRO A 93 -6.43 -21.17 -19.45
C PRO A 93 -6.42 -21.83 -18.06
N SER A 94 -5.28 -21.93 -17.37
CA SER A 94 -5.23 -22.48 -15.99
C SER A 94 -5.85 -21.57 -14.92
N TRP A 95 -5.98 -20.27 -15.19
CA TRP A 95 -6.70 -19.33 -14.33
C TRP A 95 -8.20 -19.52 -14.53
N ILE A 96 -8.64 -19.59 -15.80
CA ILE A 96 -10.04 -19.83 -16.20
C ILE A 96 -10.58 -21.16 -15.66
N GLU A 97 -9.78 -22.24 -15.75
CA GLU A 97 -10.12 -23.56 -15.20
C GLU A 97 -10.43 -23.53 -13.69
N GLU A 98 -9.72 -22.70 -12.93
CA GLU A 98 -9.95 -22.58 -11.49
C GLU A 98 -11.14 -21.66 -11.19
N GLU A 99 -11.20 -20.50 -11.87
CA GLU A 99 -12.16 -19.43 -11.58
C GLU A 99 -13.57 -19.66 -12.15
N TYR A 100 -13.69 -20.43 -13.23
CA TYR A 100 -14.94 -20.68 -13.95
C TYR A 100 -15.21 -22.16 -14.18
N HIS A 101 -14.28 -23.04 -13.81
CA HIS A 101 -14.37 -24.50 -14.02
C HIS A 101 -14.40 -24.93 -15.51
N GLU A 102 -14.02 -24.03 -16.42
CA GLU A 102 -13.86 -24.29 -17.85
C GLU A 102 -12.41 -24.69 -18.16
N LYS A 103 -12.21 -25.95 -18.54
CA LYS A 103 -10.91 -26.46 -19.00
C LYS A 103 -10.64 -26.07 -20.44
N ASP A 104 -9.37 -25.82 -20.75
CA ASP A 104 -8.86 -25.66 -22.12
C ASP A 104 -9.61 -24.62 -22.96
N THR A 105 -10.06 -23.53 -22.31
CA THR A 105 -10.92 -22.50 -22.93
C THR A 105 -10.36 -21.99 -24.28
N PRO A 106 -11.21 -21.84 -25.29
CA PRO A 106 -10.84 -21.22 -26.55
C PRO A 106 -11.14 -19.71 -26.59
N TYR A 107 -11.66 -19.11 -25.51
CA TYR A 107 -12.26 -17.77 -25.57
C TYR A 107 -11.62 -16.70 -24.67
N LEU A 108 -10.34 -16.86 -24.28
CA LEU A 108 -9.59 -15.85 -23.52
C LEU A 108 -8.66 -15.05 -24.45
N TYR A 109 -8.94 -13.76 -24.63
CA TYR A 109 -8.20 -12.86 -25.52
C TYR A 109 -7.49 -11.76 -24.75
N LYS A 110 -6.18 -11.60 -24.94
CA LYS A 110 -5.41 -10.44 -24.47
C LYS A 110 -5.44 -9.35 -25.53
N CYS A 111 -5.76 -8.11 -25.15
CA CYS A 111 -5.70 -6.96 -26.05
C CYS A 111 -4.55 -6.01 -25.70
N ASP A 112 -3.98 -5.37 -26.74
CA ASP A 112 -2.92 -4.36 -26.67
C ASP A 112 -3.28 -3.15 -27.58
N GLY A 113 -4.49 -2.58 -27.41
CA GLY A 113 -4.90 -1.38 -28.16
C GLY A 113 -6.39 -1.06 -28.12
N LYS A 114 -6.78 -0.09 -28.97
CA LYS A 114 -8.15 0.42 -29.06
C LYS A 114 -9.10 -0.56 -29.74
N LEU A 115 -10.15 -0.98 -29.02
CA LEU A 115 -11.27 -1.73 -29.59
C LEU A 115 -11.98 -0.90 -30.68
N ASN A 116 -12.06 -1.48 -31.87
CA ASN A 116 -12.68 -0.94 -33.08
C ASN A 116 -12.98 -2.10 -34.06
N ASN A 117 -13.31 -1.84 -35.33
CA ASN A 117 -13.55 -2.89 -36.32
C ASN A 117 -12.28 -3.69 -36.74
N GLU A 118 -11.09 -3.30 -36.27
CA GLU A 118 -9.79 -3.93 -36.54
C GLU A 118 -9.26 -4.70 -35.31
N SER A 119 -10.09 -4.88 -34.27
CA SER A 119 -9.70 -5.47 -32.97
C SER A 119 -9.00 -6.83 -33.07
N GLU A 120 -9.30 -7.63 -34.10
CA GLU A 120 -8.62 -8.90 -34.38
C GLU A 120 -7.08 -8.76 -34.51
N SER A 121 -6.61 -7.61 -34.99
CA SER A 121 -5.18 -7.34 -35.19
C SER A 121 -4.41 -6.95 -33.91
N ILE A 122 -5.13 -6.59 -32.84
CA ILE A 122 -4.58 -6.13 -31.57
C ILE A 122 -4.97 -7.01 -30.36
N CYS A 123 -5.88 -7.96 -30.56
CA CYS A 123 -6.35 -8.90 -29.55
C CYS A 123 -5.95 -10.32 -29.95
N THR A 124 -5.21 -11.02 -29.08
CA THR A 124 -4.62 -12.33 -29.34
C THR A 124 -5.13 -13.36 -28.34
N ASN A 125 -5.39 -14.58 -28.80
CA ASN A 125 -5.83 -15.65 -27.92
C ASN A 125 -4.70 -16.09 -26.98
N GLU A 126 -4.99 -16.20 -25.68
CA GLU A 126 -4.02 -16.71 -24.69
C GLU A 126 -3.92 -18.25 -24.72
N ASN A 127 -4.75 -18.94 -25.49
CA ASN A 127 -4.56 -20.32 -25.89
C ASN A 127 -3.89 -20.36 -27.28
N GLU A 128 -2.59 -20.65 -27.31
CA GLU A 128 -1.73 -20.55 -28.50
C GLU A 128 -2.07 -21.59 -29.59
N ASP A 129 -2.86 -22.62 -29.25
CA ASP A 129 -3.40 -23.61 -30.21
C ASP A 129 -4.68 -23.12 -30.94
N ILE A 130 -5.25 -21.97 -30.55
CA ILE A 130 -6.49 -21.42 -31.11
C ILE A 130 -6.18 -20.29 -32.08
N VAL A 131 -6.54 -20.50 -33.35
CA VAL A 131 -6.33 -19.55 -34.46
C VAL A 131 -7.64 -18.99 -35.04
N ASP A 132 -8.80 -19.40 -34.52
CA ASP A 132 -10.11 -18.93 -34.95
C ASP A 132 -10.61 -17.80 -34.04
N ASN A 133 -10.75 -16.60 -34.61
CA ASN A 133 -11.23 -15.40 -33.93
C ASN A 133 -12.72 -15.10 -34.22
N THR A 134 -13.45 -15.97 -34.96
CA THR A 134 -14.82 -15.70 -35.44
C THR A 134 -15.75 -15.24 -34.32
N GLU A 135 -15.74 -15.94 -33.20
CA GLU A 135 -16.54 -15.63 -31.99
C GLU A 135 -16.16 -14.26 -31.37
N PHE A 136 -14.88 -13.89 -31.35
CA PHE A 136 -14.44 -12.57 -30.88
C PHE A 136 -14.83 -11.45 -31.86
N ASN A 137 -14.76 -11.71 -33.17
CA ASN A 137 -15.20 -10.79 -34.20
C ASN A 137 -16.71 -10.55 -34.14
N GLU A 138 -17.52 -11.57 -33.84
CA GLU A 138 -18.96 -11.43 -33.60
C GLU A 138 -19.28 -10.64 -32.32
N PHE A 139 -18.48 -10.79 -31.25
CA PHE A 139 -18.57 -9.95 -30.04
C PHE A 139 -18.28 -8.47 -30.32
N ILE A 140 -17.16 -8.16 -30.98
CA ILE A 140 -16.78 -6.78 -31.33
C ILE A 140 -17.82 -6.15 -32.27
N LYS A 141 -18.34 -6.91 -33.25
CA LYS A 141 -19.44 -6.49 -34.12
C LYS A 141 -20.72 -6.22 -33.32
N SER A 142 -21.04 -7.04 -32.33
CA SER A 142 -22.21 -6.86 -31.45
C SER A 142 -22.08 -5.58 -30.61
N LEU A 143 -20.92 -5.31 -30.02
CA LEU A 143 -20.63 -4.05 -29.33
C LEU A 143 -20.80 -2.83 -30.25
N ASN A 144 -20.29 -2.90 -31.48
CA ASN A 144 -20.35 -1.80 -32.44
C ASN A 144 -21.73 -1.61 -33.10
N THR A 145 -22.68 -2.52 -32.88
CA THR A 145 -24.04 -2.45 -33.46
C THR A 145 -25.17 -2.26 -32.43
N ALA A 146 -24.95 -2.61 -31.17
CA ALA A 146 -25.93 -2.41 -30.10
C ALA A 146 -26.31 -0.92 -29.93
N GLN A 147 -27.61 -0.66 -29.80
CA GLN A 147 -28.18 0.69 -29.66
C GLN A 147 -28.57 1.02 -28.20
N SER A 148 -28.50 0.05 -27.30
CA SER A 148 -28.87 0.22 -25.88
C SER A 148 -28.01 -0.60 -24.93
N ILE A 149 -27.97 -0.19 -23.66
CA ILE A 149 -27.33 -0.93 -22.57
C ILE A 149 -28.00 -2.31 -22.38
N ASP A 150 -29.31 -2.42 -22.64
CA ASP A 150 -30.08 -3.66 -22.51
C ASP A 150 -29.78 -4.67 -23.63
N GLU A 151 -29.34 -4.22 -24.81
CA GLU A 151 -28.76 -5.09 -25.84
C GLU A 151 -27.38 -5.59 -25.42
N ILE A 152 -26.49 -4.70 -24.96
CA ILE A 152 -25.14 -5.07 -24.50
C ILE A 152 -25.22 -6.06 -23.31
N ASN A 153 -26.16 -5.85 -22.39
CA ASN A 153 -26.42 -6.74 -21.25
C ASN A 153 -26.79 -8.18 -21.62
N GLN A 154 -27.19 -8.47 -22.87
CA GLN A 154 -27.50 -9.84 -23.30
C GLN A 154 -26.24 -10.68 -23.53
N PHE A 155 -25.14 -10.04 -23.97
CA PHE A 155 -23.91 -10.73 -24.36
C PHE A 155 -22.65 -10.25 -23.60
N PHE A 156 -22.76 -9.27 -22.70
CA PHE A 156 -21.65 -8.73 -21.92
C PHE A 156 -22.06 -8.40 -20.47
N GLU A 157 -21.10 -8.48 -19.54
CA GLU A 157 -21.31 -8.19 -18.11
C GLU A 157 -21.14 -6.69 -17.81
N VAL A 158 -22.10 -5.87 -18.24
CA VAL A 158 -22.05 -4.40 -18.10
C VAL A 158 -21.87 -3.95 -16.64
N GLU A 159 -22.53 -4.59 -15.66
CA GLU A 159 -22.40 -4.22 -14.25
C GLU A 159 -20.98 -4.44 -13.71
N HIS A 160 -20.31 -5.52 -14.14
CA HIS A 160 -18.91 -5.79 -13.79
C HIS A 160 -18.00 -4.73 -14.42
N PHE A 161 -18.19 -4.45 -15.71
CA PHE A 161 -17.41 -3.43 -16.42
C PHE A 161 -17.56 -2.02 -15.82
N ILE A 162 -18.78 -1.60 -15.46
CA ILE A 162 -19.01 -0.30 -14.80
C ILE A 162 -18.29 -0.23 -13.44
N LYS A 163 -18.23 -1.33 -12.69
CA LYS A 163 -17.47 -1.39 -11.42
C LYS A 163 -15.97 -1.31 -11.65
N GLU A 164 -15.43 -1.98 -12.67
CA GLU A 164 -14.02 -1.84 -13.08
C GLU A 164 -13.70 -0.40 -13.48
N MET A 165 -14.55 0.27 -14.28
CA MET A 165 -14.35 1.67 -14.66
C MET A 165 -14.43 2.62 -13.45
N ALA A 166 -15.30 2.35 -12.49
CA ALA A 166 -15.35 3.09 -11.23
C ALA A 166 -14.08 2.88 -10.40
N ILE A 167 -13.53 1.66 -10.35
CA ILE A 167 -12.26 1.36 -9.66
C ILE A 167 -11.09 2.07 -10.35
N GLU A 168 -10.95 1.98 -11.69
CA GLU A 168 -9.94 2.73 -12.44
C GLU A 168 -9.99 4.22 -12.11
N TYR A 169 -11.18 4.82 -12.12
CA TYR A 169 -11.37 6.23 -11.78
C TYR A 169 -10.99 6.58 -10.33
N LEU A 170 -11.31 5.71 -9.36
CA LEU A 170 -11.02 5.92 -7.94
C LEU A 170 -9.52 5.77 -7.63
N ILE A 171 -8.89 4.70 -8.10
CA ILE A 171 -7.45 4.48 -7.90
C ILE A 171 -6.59 5.37 -8.83
N GLY A 172 -7.19 5.97 -9.86
CA GLY A 172 -6.49 6.75 -10.87
C GLY A 172 -5.61 5.88 -11.77
N SER A 173 -6.10 4.71 -12.16
CA SER A 173 -5.42 3.95 -13.22
C SER A 173 -5.67 4.64 -14.55
N TRP A 174 -4.58 5.04 -15.21
CA TRP A 174 -4.60 5.70 -16.50
C TRP A 174 -4.02 4.80 -17.61
N ASP A 175 -3.23 3.77 -17.28
CA ASP A 175 -2.66 2.80 -18.25
C ASP A 175 -3.50 1.52 -18.43
N ASN A 176 -4.74 1.48 -17.92
CA ASN A 176 -5.73 0.43 -18.21
C ASN A 176 -6.68 0.85 -19.35
N PHE A 177 -8.00 0.77 -19.16
CA PHE A 177 -8.98 1.01 -20.23
C PHE A 177 -8.91 2.43 -20.79
N GLN A 178 -8.57 3.44 -19.99
CA GLN A 178 -8.42 4.82 -20.44
C GLN A 178 -7.39 4.97 -21.59
N ASN A 179 -6.17 4.43 -21.42
CA ASN A 179 -5.16 4.35 -22.48
C ASN A 179 -5.39 3.22 -23.51
N GLN A 180 -6.48 2.45 -23.36
CA GLN A 180 -6.76 1.25 -24.15
C GLN A 180 -5.62 0.20 -24.09
N ASN A 181 -5.09 -0.04 -22.88
CA ASN A 181 -3.98 -0.97 -22.63
C ASN A 181 -4.28 -1.91 -21.44
N ASN A 182 -3.48 -2.96 -21.27
CA ASN A 182 -3.48 -3.85 -20.10
C ASN A 182 -4.85 -4.48 -19.72
N PHE A 183 -5.56 -5.07 -20.67
CA PHE A 183 -6.79 -5.83 -20.40
C PHE A 183 -6.95 -7.09 -21.28
N TYR A 184 -7.88 -7.95 -20.85
CA TYR A 184 -8.34 -9.15 -21.56
C TYR A 184 -9.87 -9.13 -21.68
N TYR A 185 -10.38 -9.91 -22.63
CA TYR A 185 -11.79 -10.30 -22.71
C TYR A 185 -11.92 -11.82 -22.66
N TYR A 186 -12.99 -12.29 -22.02
CA TYR A 186 -13.28 -13.72 -21.88
C TYR A 186 -14.77 -14.01 -22.07
N LYS A 187 -15.13 -14.97 -22.93
CA LYS A 187 -16.50 -15.47 -23.05
C LYS A 187 -16.73 -16.58 -22.02
N GLN A 188 -17.56 -16.31 -21.03
CA GLN A 188 -17.86 -17.22 -19.93
C GLN A 188 -18.84 -18.34 -20.35
N PRO A 189 -18.95 -19.46 -19.59
CA PRO A 189 -19.93 -20.52 -19.82
C PRO A 189 -21.41 -20.10 -19.82
N ASN A 190 -21.74 -18.92 -19.28
CA ASN A 190 -23.08 -18.35 -19.34
C ASN A 190 -23.41 -17.69 -20.71
N GLY A 191 -22.46 -17.71 -21.65
CA GLY A 191 -22.56 -17.10 -22.97
C GLY A 191 -22.14 -15.63 -23.04
N LYS A 192 -21.92 -14.96 -21.91
CA LYS A 192 -21.54 -13.55 -21.84
C LYS A 192 -20.04 -13.33 -21.75
N TRP A 193 -19.61 -12.26 -22.40
CA TRP A 193 -18.27 -11.72 -22.31
C TRP A 193 -18.05 -10.89 -21.03
N ILE A 194 -16.86 -11.00 -20.45
CA ILE A 194 -16.41 -10.21 -19.31
C ILE A 194 -15.07 -9.51 -19.65
N TYR A 195 -14.91 -8.28 -19.18
CA TYR A 195 -13.67 -7.50 -19.24
C TYR A 195 -12.78 -7.85 -18.04
N LEU A 196 -11.46 -7.90 -18.20
CA LEU A 196 -10.53 -8.32 -17.16
C LEU A 196 -9.23 -7.48 -17.20
N SER A 197 -8.99 -6.64 -16.19
CA SER A 197 -7.86 -5.68 -16.13
C SER A 197 -6.58 -6.28 -15.49
N HIS A 198 -5.39 -5.77 -15.84
CA HIS A 198 -4.10 -6.15 -15.22
C HIS A 198 -3.06 -5.01 -15.20
N ASP A 199 -1.83 -5.27 -14.72
CA ASP A 199 -0.70 -4.30 -14.72
C ASP A 199 -1.04 -2.99 -13.97
N PHE A 200 -1.09 -3.09 -12.64
CA PHE A 200 -1.63 -2.09 -11.74
C PHE A 200 -0.56 -1.27 -10.97
N ASP A 201 0.68 -1.22 -11.46
CA ASP A 201 1.77 -0.41 -10.90
C ASP A 201 1.55 1.10 -11.13
N ASN A 202 0.78 1.44 -12.16
CA ASN A 202 0.43 2.80 -12.57
C ASN A 202 -0.90 3.27 -11.94
N THR A 203 -1.07 3.04 -10.63
CA THR A 203 -2.29 3.33 -9.83
C THR A 203 -1.97 4.12 -8.55
N PHE A 204 -2.97 4.55 -7.78
CA PHE A 204 -2.83 5.36 -6.56
C PHE A 204 -1.93 6.60 -6.76
N GLY A 205 -2.24 7.39 -7.78
CA GLY A 205 -1.49 8.60 -8.12
C GLY A 205 -0.05 8.35 -8.59
N SER A 206 0.32 7.10 -8.87
CA SER A 206 1.58 6.72 -9.50
C SER A 206 1.56 7.09 -10.98
N ASN A 207 2.62 7.74 -11.45
CA ASN A 207 2.87 7.96 -12.87
C ASN A 207 1.77 8.66 -13.66
N ILE A 208 1.03 9.59 -13.07
CA ILE A 208 0.24 10.56 -13.85
C ILE A 208 1.14 11.27 -14.90
N ASP A 209 2.46 11.20 -14.72
CA ASP A 209 3.49 11.67 -15.64
C ASP A 209 4.77 10.75 -15.85
N ARG A 210 5.09 9.70 -15.03
CA ARG A 210 6.16 8.59 -15.15
C ARG A 210 7.48 8.80 -14.34
N ILE A 211 8.50 7.95 -13.96
CA ILE A 211 8.97 6.51 -13.77
C ILE A 211 10.44 6.57 -13.13
N PHE A 212 11.12 5.78 -12.24
CA PHE A 212 10.86 4.81 -11.12
C PHE A 212 12.14 4.26 -10.30
N VAL A 213 12.17 3.05 -9.65
CA VAL A 213 12.50 2.72 -8.20
C VAL A 213 13.54 1.58 -7.84
N GLU A 214 14.31 1.61 -6.69
CA GLU A 214 14.57 0.50 -5.67
C GLU A 214 15.61 0.70 -4.48
N TYR A 215 15.27 0.36 -3.19
CA TYR A 215 15.84 1.03 -1.96
C TYR A 215 16.66 0.43 -0.78
N ILE A 216 17.22 -0.79 -0.76
CA ILE A 216 18.23 -1.17 0.30
C ILE A 216 19.46 -1.90 -0.29
N PRO A 217 20.71 -1.50 0.00
CA PRO A 217 21.92 -2.21 -0.41
C PRO A 217 22.42 -3.24 0.61
N ASP A 218 23.21 -4.21 0.15
CA ASP A 218 24.00 -5.12 0.99
C ASP A 218 25.28 -4.47 1.55
N ASP A 219 26.06 -5.23 2.33
CA ASP A 219 27.37 -4.86 2.89
C ASP A 219 28.44 -4.48 1.84
N HIS A 220 28.15 -4.59 0.55
CA HIS A 220 29.01 -4.23 -0.58
C HIS A 220 28.43 -3.09 -1.43
N GLY A 221 27.27 -2.54 -1.04
CA GLY A 221 26.58 -1.46 -1.76
C GLY A 221 25.65 -1.94 -2.89
N LYS A 222 25.46 -3.26 -3.07
CA LYS A 222 24.65 -3.83 -4.15
C LYS A 222 23.20 -4.01 -3.69
N TYR A 223 22.25 -3.54 -4.50
CA TYR A 223 20.82 -3.63 -4.21
C TYR A 223 20.28 -5.01 -4.62
N PRO A 224 19.64 -5.80 -3.74
CA PRO A 224 19.16 -7.15 -4.07
C PRO A 224 18.20 -7.15 -5.26
N GLY A 225 18.53 -7.93 -6.28
CA GLY A 225 17.78 -7.98 -7.54
C GLY A 225 18.19 -6.97 -8.61
N ARG A 226 19.04 -5.97 -8.30
CA ARG A 226 19.59 -5.03 -9.28
C ARG A 226 20.62 -5.72 -10.18
N ILE A 227 20.16 -6.20 -11.32
CA ILE A 227 20.95 -6.79 -12.40
C ILE A 227 21.49 -5.70 -13.35
N ASN A 228 20.71 -4.63 -13.58
CA ASN A 228 21.19 -3.47 -14.32
C ASN A 228 21.73 -2.39 -13.38
N GLU A 229 23.02 -2.44 -13.09
CA GLU A 229 23.74 -1.47 -12.25
C GLU A 229 23.92 -0.10 -12.93
N LEU A 230 23.68 0.00 -14.25
CA LEU A 230 23.78 1.26 -15.02
C LEU A 230 22.45 2.01 -15.18
N ALA A 231 21.35 1.47 -14.66
CA ALA A 231 20.06 2.14 -14.68
C ALA A 231 20.01 3.26 -13.62
N ASN A 232 19.50 4.45 -14.01
CA ASN A 232 19.36 5.60 -13.12
C ASN A 232 18.00 5.63 -12.39
N ASP A 233 17.44 4.45 -12.12
CA ASP A 233 16.33 4.25 -11.20
C ASP A 233 16.85 4.34 -9.76
N HIS A 234 17.07 5.55 -9.23
CA HIS A 234 17.52 5.72 -7.84
C HIS A 234 16.83 6.83 -7.00
N TYR A 235 16.76 6.62 -5.66
CA TYR A 235 15.61 6.65 -4.69
C TYR A 235 15.08 5.23 -3.81
N PRO A 236 15.22 5.93 -2.48
CA PRO A 236 15.76 5.53 -1.11
C PRO A 236 14.66 5.11 -0.07
N TYR A 237 15.02 4.47 1.05
CA TYR A 237 14.01 3.82 1.93
C TYR A 237 12.96 4.79 2.52
N SER A 238 13.36 6.02 2.87
CA SER A 238 12.39 7.03 3.33
C SER A 238 11.27 7.29 2.31
N TYR A 239 11.55 7.28 1.00
CA TYR A 239 10.51 7.44 -0.02
C TYR A 239 9.56 6.23 -0.09
N TRP A 240 9.99 5.02 0.29
CA TRP A 240 9.07 3.88 0.42
C TRP A 240 8.10 4.12 1.57
N ASN A 241 8.62 4.45 2.75
CA ASN A 241 7.84 4.64 3.97
C ASN A 241 6.90 5.86 3.87
N ASP A 242 7.46 7.03 3.58
CA ASP A 242 6.73 8.30 3.51
C ASP A 242 5.69 8.34 2.38
N ASN A 243 5.88 7.58 1.28
CA ASN A 243 4.89 7.47 0.21
C ASN A 243 3.79 6.42 0.47
N ILE A 244 3.97 5.52 1.43
CA ILE A 244 2.84 4.73 1.98
C ILE A 244 1.93 5.64 2.82
N GLU A 245 2.52 6.60 3.54
CA GLU A 245 1.81 7.64 4.27
C GLU A 245 1.22 8.72 3.33
N PHE A 246 1.44 10.00 3.63
CA PHE A 246 0.80 11.13 2.95
C PHE A 246 1.78 11.97 2.11
N THR A 247 3.07 11.62 2.11
CA THR A 247 4.08 12.38 1.37
C THR A 247 4.02 12.04 -0.11
N SER A 248 3.63 13.02 -0.93
CA SER A 248 3.89 12.98 -2.36
C SER A 248 5.39 13.07 -2.59
N VAL A 249 5.99 12.10 -3.27
CA VAL A 249 7.45 12.03 -3.48
C VAL A 249 7.79 12.15 -4.96
N LYS A 250 9.00 12.62 -5.25
CA LYS A 250 9.52 12.65 -6.62
C LYS A 250 9.75 11.23 -7.14
N THR A 251 9.48 11.00 -8.42
CA THR A 251 9.88 9.79 -9.15
C THR A 251 10.93 10.14 -10.21
N VAL A 252 11.62 9.14 -10.78
CA VAL A 252 12.79 9.36 -11.66
C VAL A 252 12.45 9.97 -13.04
N THR A 253 11.18 10.25 -13.33
CA THR A 253 10.81 11.17 -14.42
C THR A 253 9.82 12.27 -13.99
N TYR A 254 8.95 12.04 -12.99
CA TYR A 254 8.04 13.04 -12.42
C TYR A 254 7.71 12.82 -10.92
N PHE A 255 6.52 12.32 -10.53
CA PHE A 255 6.14 12.15 -9.12
C PHE A 255 5.11 11.03 -8.84
N ALA A 256 4.85 10.78 -7.55
CA ALA A 256 3.78 9.92 -7.06
C ALA A 256 3.17 10.49 -5.78
N TYR A 257 1.84 10.55 -5.68
CA TYR A 257 1.15 10.93 -4.44
C TYR A 257 1.38 9.90 -3.32
N GLY A 258 1.38 10.33 -2.06
CA GLY A 258 1.32 9.42 -0.91
C GLY A 258 0.03 8.60 -0.93
N ILE A 259 0.09 7.30 -0.66
CA ILE A 259 -1.05 6.39 -0.84
C ILE A 259 -2.22 6.77 0.08
N LYS A 260 -1.98 7.08 1.36
CA LYS A 260 -3.03 7.56 2.26
C LYS A 260 -3.53 8.95 1.88
N TYR A 261 -2.65 9.81 1.36
CA TYR A 261 -3.07 11.11 0.81
C TYR A 261 -4.01 10.94 -0.38
N TRP A 262 -3.66 10.09 -1.36
CA TRP A 262 -4.49 9.85 -2.55
C TRP A 262 -5.87 9.32 -2.15
N ILE A 263 -5.91 8.34 -1.24
CA ILE A 263 -7.16 7.78 -0.70
C ILE A 263 -7.99 8.86 -0.01
N LEU A 264 -7.39 9.69 0.86
CA LEU A 264 -8.07 10.81 1.54
C LEU A 264 -8.61 11.85 0.55
N ALA A 265 -7.82 12.26 -0.44
CA ALA A 265 -8.20 13.23 -1.45
C ALA A 265 -9.35 12.72 -2.34
N LYS A 266 -9.27 11.47 -2.81
CA LYS A 266 -10.34 10.82 -3.58
C LYS A 266 -11.60 10.60 -2.75
N TYR A 267 -11.47 10.20 -1.48
CA TYR A 267 -12.61 10.08 -0.56
C TYR A 267 -13.34 11.42 -0.41
N ARG A 268 -12.61 12.50 -0.05
CA ARG A 268 -13.16 13.86 0.05
C ARG A 268 -13.85 14.30 -1.24
N PHE A 269 -13.21 14.10 -2.39
CA PHE A 269 -13.78 14.42 -3.70
C PHE A 269 -15.10 13.67 -3.93
N VAL A 270 -15.11 12.35 -3.76
CA VAL A 270 -16.28 11.49 -4.03
C VAL A 270 -17.44 11.83 -3.09
N CYS A 271 -17.17 12.04 -1.80
CA CYS A 271 -18.20 12.43 -0.83
C CYS A 271 -18.82 13.80 -1.16
N LYS A 272 -18.02 14.76 -1.61
CA LYS A 272 -18.48 16.10 -2.02
C LYS A 272 -19.27 16.06 -3.32
N GLU A 273 -18.71 15.46 -4.37
CA GLU A 273 -19.25 15.48 -5.74
C GLU A 273 -20.52 14.64 -5.89
N TYR A 274 -20.53 13.43 -5.30
CA TYR A 274 -21.70 12.54 -5.34
C TYR A 274 -22.62 12.67 -4.11
N HIS A 275 -22.38 13.69 -3.28
CA HIS A 275 -23.18 14.05 -2.10
C HIS A 275 -23.41 12.89 -1.12
N LEU A 276 -22.38 12.05 -0.91
CA LEU A 276 -22.48 10.87 -0.05
C LEU A 276 -22.39 11.23 1.44
N ILE A 277 -23.16 10.50 2.26
CA ILE A 277 -22.99 10.53 3.71
C ILE A 277 -21.69 9.79 4.05
N CYS A 278 -20.70 10.55 4.51
CA CYS A 278 -19.34 10.09 4.77
C CYS A 278 -18.89 10.48 6.19
N ASP A 279 -17.92 9.73 6.73
CA ASP A 279 -17.28 10.02 8.02
C ASP A 279 -16.66 11.43 8.01
N ALA A 280 -17.16 12.29 8.91
CA ALA A 280 -16.78 13.68 9.04
C ALA A 280 -15.30 13.88 9.43
N THR A 281 -14.65 12.88 10.04
CA THR A 281 -13.24 12.91 10.42
C THR A 281 -12.35 13.19 9.22
N PHE A 282 -12.61 12.49 8.11
CA PHE A 282 -11.85 12.62 6.87
C PHE A 282 -12.35 13.77 5.97
N LEU A 283 -13.58 14.24 6.18
CA LEU A 283 -14.09 15.45 5.52
C LEU A 283 -13.58 16.76 6.14
N ASN A 284 -13.17 16.74 7.41
CA ASN A 284 -12.62 17.92 8.08
C ASN A 284 -11.41 18.47 7.32
N GLU A 285 -11.48 19.72 6.86
CA GLU A 285 -10.40 20.40 6.13
C GLU A 285 -9.15 20.57 7.03
N ASN A 286 -9.34 20.62 8.35
CA ASN A 286 -8.29 20.69 9.36
C ASN A 286 -7.77 19.31 9.81
N TYR A 287 -8.12 18.22 9.13
CA TYR A 287 -7.55 16.89 9.39
C TYR A 287 -6.03 16.93 9.14
N LEU A 288 -5.26 16.78 10.21
CA LEU A 288 -3.79 16.85 10.19
C LEU A 288 -3.20 15.49 9.76
N TYR A 289 -2.19 15.54 8.90
CA TYR A 289 -1.45 14.36 8.44
C TYR A 289 0.05 14.67 8.31
N PRO A 290 0.94 13.69 8.64
CA PRO A 290 2.38 13.89 8.55
C PRO A 290 2.83 13.93 7.08
N VAL A 291 3.69 14.89 6.74
CA VAL A 291 4.33 14.98 5.42
C VAL A 291 5.81 15.28 5.62
N ASN A 292 6.68 14.45 5.04
CA ASN A 292 8.12 14.66 5.11
C ASN A 292 8.56 15.75 4.12
N LYS A 293 8.70 16.97 4.63
CA LYS A 293 9.08 18.17 3.87
C LYS A 293 10.49 18.14 3.28
N GLU A 294 11.34 17.18 3.64
CA GLU A 294 12.69 17.03 3.05
C GLU A 294 12.64 16.34 1.68
N ILE A 295 11.60 15.55 1.41
CA ILE A 295 11.44 14.76 0.18
C ILE A 295 10.11 15.04 -0.55
N GLU A 296 9.26 15.90 0.02
CA GLU A 296 7.97 16.30 -0.55
C GLU A 296 8.15 16.90 -1.95
N PHE A 297 7.46 16.31 -2.92
CA PHE A 297 7.38 16.84 -4.26
C PHE A 297 6.34 17.97 -4.34
N LEU A 298 6.84 19.19 -4.57
CA LEU A 298 6.06 20.44 -4.56
C LEU A 298 5.57 20.92 -5.96
N GLY A 299 5.76 20.13 -7.01
CA GLY A 299 5.44 20.52 -8.39
C GLY A 299 6.68 20.82 -9.25
N TYR A 300 6.46 20.93 -10.57
CA TYR A 300 7.51 21.30 -11.53
C TYR A 300 7.55 22.80 -11.87
N ASP A 301 6.49 23.55 -11.56
CA ASP A 301 6.41 25.01 -11.65
C ASP A 301 6.14 25.63 -10.28
N ASN A 302 6.81 26.75 -9.98
CA ASN A 302 6.68 27.45 -8.69
C ASN A 302 5.32 28.17 -8.50
N ASP A 303 4.51 28.26 -9.56
CA ASP A 303 3.28 29.05 -9.61
C ASP A 303 2.00 28.25 -9.26
N ILE A 304 2.06 26.91 -9.17
CA ILE A 304 0.92 26.09 -8.68
C ILE A 304 0.90 26.07 -7.14
N LYS A 305 0.81 27.26 -6.54
CA LYS A 305 0.53 27.45 -5.11
C LYS A 305 -0.95 27.72 -4.87
N ASN A 306 -1.79 26.70 -5.08
CA ASN A 306 -3.15 26.59 -4.52
C ASN A 306 -3.58 25.11 -4.53
N ASP A 307 -4.54 24.76 -3.67
CA ASP A 307 -5.20 23.43 -3.51
C ASP A 307 -4.44 22.30 -2.77
N GLN A 308 -3.33 22.59 -2.08
CA GLN A 308 -2.72 21.65 -1.12
C GLN A 308 -2.68 22.23 0.32
N PRO A 309 -3.60 21.81 1.23
CA PRO A 309 -3.60 22.27 2.62
C PRO A 309 -2.51 21.55 3.43
N THR A 310 -1.25 21.97 3.29
CA THR A 310 -0.13 21.37 4.05
C THR A 310 0.13 22.11 5.36
N ASN A 311 0.11 21.40 6.48
CA ASN A 311 0.64 21.89 7.76
C ASN A 311 0.93 20.75 8.75
N ILE A 312 2.20 20.39 8.88
CA ILE A 312 2.97 20.53 10.13
C ILE A 312 4.46 20.50 9.75
N LEU A 313 5.28 21.18 10.54
CA LEU A 313 6.70 21.36 10.27
C LEU A 313 7.52 20.41 11.17
N PHE A 314 8.33 19.54 10.56
CA PHE A 314 9.58 19.12 11.19
C PHE A 314 10.67 20.08 10.72
N ASN A 315 11.09 21.00 11.58
CA ASN A 315 12.30 21.78 11.40
C ASN A 315 12.83 22.22 12.77
N THR A 316 14.15 22.15 12.93
CA THR A 316 14.83 22.48 14.18
C THR A 316 14.76 23.98 14.48
N ALA A 317 14.69 24.33 15.78
CA ALA A 317 14.31 25.66 16.22
C ALA A 317 15.26 26.78 15.76
N LYS A 318 14.68 27.89 15.27
CA LYS A 318 15.27 29.23 15.32
C LYS A 318 14.20 30.26 15.71
N SER A 319 14.57 31.14 16.63
CA SER A 319 13.68 32.13 17.25
C SER A 319 13.61 33.44 16.46
N SER A 320 12.41 34.01 16.36
CA SER A 320 12.19 35.45 16.51
C SER A 320 10.76 35.73 16.99
N ASN A 321 10.54 36.88 17.62
CA ASN A 321 9.27 37.21 18.30
C ASN A 321 8.46 38.23 17.50
N ASN A 322 7.13 38.05 17.42
CA ASN A 322 6.15 38.94 18.09
C ASN A 322 4.69 38.57 17.78
N PRO A 323 3.72 38.97 18.64
CA PRO A 323 2.31 38.60 18.51
C PRO A 323 1.45 39.67 17.81
N ILE A 324 0.42 39.25 17.06
CA ILE A 324 -0.67 40.12 16.61
C ILE A 324 -2.02 39.46 16.94
N THR A 325 -2.61 39.97 18.02
CA THR A 325 -4.04 40.14 18.34
C THR A 325 -5.10 39.50 17.43
N ALA A 326 -6.03 38.77 18.05
CA ALA A 326 -7.35 38.51 17.48
C ALA A 326 -8.28 39.74 17.66
N GLU A 327 -9.14 39.99 16.68
CA GLU A 327 -10.38 40.75 16.84
C GLU A 327 -11.58 39.88 16.42
N THR A 328 -12.78 40.28 16.83
CA THR A 328 -13.98 39.42 16.82
C THR A 328 -15.19 40.26 16.37
N GLU A 329 -16.32 39.59 16.10
CA GLU A 329 -17.66 40.20 15.92
C GLU A 329 -17.95 40.80 14.51
N LYS A 330 -19.18 40.79 13.98
CA LYS A 330 -20.46 40.17 14.39
C LYS A 330 -21.47 40.12 13.23
N THR A 331 -22.31 39.08 13.20
CA THR A 331 -23.70 39.07 12.63
C THR A 331 -23.85 39.29 11.10
N LYS A 332 -24.87 38.76 10.41
CA LYS A 332 -26.27 38.54 10.83
C LYS A 332 -26.88 37.23 10.36
N THR A 333 -27.84 36.76 11.16
CA THR A 333 -28.81 35.72 10.84
C THR A 333 -29.83 36.17 9.80
N ASN A 334 -30.43 35.19 9.11
CA ASN A 334 -31.83 35.23 8.68
C ASN A 334 -32.31 33.78 8.54
N ASP A 335 -33.12 33.32 9.49
CA ASP A 335 -33.72 31.99 9.43
C ASP A 335 -34.79 31.91 8.33
N THR A 336 -34.95 30.75 7.71
CA THR A 336 -36.14 30.43 6.90
C THR A 336 -36.47 28.96 7.09
N VAL A 337 -37.48 28.70 7.92
CA VAL A 337 -37.92 27.34 8.26
C VAL A 337 -38.66 26.73 7.07
N ILE A 338 -38.16 25.60 6.56
CA ILE A 338 -38.90 24.71 5.65
C ILE A 338 -39.06 23.36 6.34
N SER A 339 -40.32 22.93 6.50
CA SER A 339 -40.66 21.66 7.12
C SER A 339 -40.33 20.50 6.19
N SER A 340 -39.64 19.47 6.69
CA SER A 340 -39.41 18.20 6.01
C SER A 340 -40.01 17.04 6.81
N SER A 341 -40.76 16.19 6.12
CA SER A 341 -41.52 15.09 6.74
C SER A 341 -40.62 13.88 7.04
N THR A 342 -40.62 13.44 8.30
CA THR A 342 -39.92 12.22 8.74
C THR A 342 -40.60 10.95 8.20
N THR A 343 -39.93 10.24 7.30
CA THR A 343 -40.32 8.88 6.88
C THR A 343 -39.42 7.86 7.58
N THR A 344 -40.00 7.03 8.45
CA THR A 344 -39.26 6.00 9.21
C THR A 344 -39.06 4.73 8.38
N LEU A 345 -37.81 4.31 8.17
CA LEU A 345 -37.49 2.94 7.76
C LEU A 345 -37.24 2.04 8.99
N PRO A 346 -37.58 0.73 8.95
CA PRO A 346 -37.48 -0.14 10.12
C PRO A 346 -36.05 -0.61 10.39
N SER A 347 -35.69 -0.69 11.67
CA SER A 347 -34.40 -1.24 12.11
C SER A 347 -34.41 -2.78 12.06
N THR A 348 -33.39 -3.38 11.45
CA THR A 348 -33.21 -4.83 11.35
C THR A 348 -32.13 -5.33 12.31
N THR A 349 -32.56 -5.98 13.39
CA THR A 349 -31.68 -6.48 14.44
C THR A 349 -30.91 -7.74 14.00
N ASN A 350 -29.69 -7.56 13.49
CA ASN A 350 -28.81 -8.69 13.15
C ASN A 350 -28.13 -9.27 14.40
N THR A 351 -28.60 -10.43 14.85
CA THR A 351 -28.06 -11.14 16.00
C THR A 351 -26.68 -11.74 15.70
N ILE A 352 -25.62 -11.22 16.33
CA ILE A 352 -24.27 -11.77 16.22
C ILE A 352 -24.25 -13.17 16.88
N LYS A 353 -24.07 -14.21 16.06
CA LYS A 353 -23.78 -15.57 16.57
C LYS A 353 -22.30 -15.67 16.94
N THR A 354 -22.03 -16.10 18.16
CA THR A 354 -20.66 -16.35 18.64
C THR A 354 -20.06 -17.59 17.95
N VAL A 355 -18.80 -17.47 17.56
CA VAL A 355 -17.99 -18.59 17.02
C VAL A 355 -17.23 -19.23 18.18
N PRO A 356 -17.22 -20.56 18.33
CA PRO A 356 -16.53 -21.22 19.44
C PRO A 356 -15.01 -21.17 19.30
N SER A 357 -14.31 -20.92 20.41
CA SER A 357 -12.86 -20.78 20.46
C SER A 357 -12.12 -22.10 20.14
N VAL A 358 -11.16 -22.06 19.21
CA VAL A 358 -10.29 -23.20 18.90
C VAL A 358 -9.20 -23.34 19.97
N ASN A 359 -9.13 -24.51 20.59
CA ASN A 359 -8.26 -24.77 21.75
C ASN A 359 -6.89 -25.33 21.30
N ILE A 360 -5.90 -24.46 21.13
CA ILE A 360 -4.54 -24.83 20.69
C ILE A 360 -3.77 -25.48 21.84
N LYS A 361 -3.33 -26.73 21.64
CA LYS A 361 -2.51 -27.46 22.61
C LYS A 361 -1.07 -26.91 22.63
N SER A 362 -0.52 -26.73 23.82
CA SER A 362 0.84 -26.24 24.02
C SER A 362 1.92 -27.25 23.59
N VAL A 363 2.98 -26.74 22.96
CA VAL A 363 4.20 -27.49 22.66
C VAL A 363 5.19 -27.32 23.84
N PRO A 364 5.93 -28.37 24.27
CA PRO A 364 6.88 -28.24 25.38
C PRO A 364 8.07 -27.31 25.07
N PRO A 365 8.58 -26.54 26.04
CA PRO A 365 9.69 -25.62 25.82
C PRO A 365 11.03 -26.36 25.67
N LEU A 366 11.77 -26.03 24.61
CA LEU A 366 13.18 -26.40 24.47
C LEU A 366 14.04 -25.68 25.51
N LYS A 367 14.93 -26.41 26.19
CA LYS A 367 15.90 -25.83 27.13
C LYS A 367 17.05 -25.19 26.38
N VAL A 368 17.24 -23.88 26.53
CA VAL A 368 18.42 -23.14 26.07
C VAL A 368 19.18 -22.57 27.27
N SER A 369 20.50 -22.54 27.17
CA SER A 369 21.41 -22.12 28.25
C SER A 369 21.37 -20.61 28.52
N LYS A 370 21.62 -20.21 29.77
CA LYS A 370 21.65 -18.80 30.18
C LYS A 370 22.84 -18.06 29.57
N SER A 371 22.59 -17.28 28.53
CA SER A 371 23.38 -16.11 28.16
C SER A 371 22.51 -14.86 28.34
N LYS A 372 23.10 -13.71 28.71
CA LYS A 372 22.37 -12.43 28.72
C LYS A 372 22.22 -11.95 27.27
N LYS A 373 21.12 -12.31 26.61
CA LYS A 373 20.64 -11.54 25.45
C LYS A 373 20.44 -10.08 25.88
N ASN A 374 20.86 -9.13 25.04
CA ASN A 374 20.27 -7.80 25.05
C ASN A 374 18.77 -7.96 24.69
N LYS A 375 17.89 -7.25 25.39
CA LYS A 375 16.53 -7.00 24.91
C LYS A 375 16.49 -5.69 24.14
N CYS A 376 15.54 -5.56 23.22
CA CYS A 376 15.34 -4.41 22.34
C CYS A 376 13.84 -4.19 22.12
N LEU A 377 13.45 -3.01 21.65
CA LEU A 377 12.04 -2.68 21.42
C LEU A 377 11.40 -3.55 20.32
N ALA A 378 12.19 -3.99 19.32
CA ALA A 378 11.73 -4.90 18.26
C ALA A 378 11.23 -6.28 18.76
N GLU A 379 11.68 -6.76 19.93
CA GLU A 379 11.14 -8.00 20.53
C GLU A 379 9.65 -7.86 20.93
N LEU A 380 9.12 -6.63 21.07
CA LEU A 380 7.71 -6.36 21.34
C LEU A 380 6.81 -6.65 20.13
N VAL A 381 7.35 -6.57 18.90
CA VAL A 381 6.67 -6.94 17.64
C VAL A 381 7.14 -8.28 17.07
N GLY A 382 7.86 -9.07 17.86
CA GLY A 382 8.27 -10.44 17.50
C GLY A 382 9.52 -10.54 16.63
N TYR A 383 10.27 -9.45 16.45
CA TYR A 383 11.55 -9.44 15.74
C TYR A 383 12.73 -9.56 16.72
N PRO A 384 13.86 -10.15 16.31
CA PRO A 384 15.04 -10.30 17.16
C PRO A 384 15.78 -8.97 17.40
N CYS A 385 16.64 -8.94 18.40
CA CYS A 385 17.64 -7.88 18.56
C CYS A 385 18.89 -8.16 17.73
N CYS A 386 19.48 -7.12 17.17
CA CYS A 386 20.69 -7.22 16.36
C CYS A 386 21.89 -7.67 17.20
N SER A 387 22.92 -8.23 16.53
CA SER A 387 24.24 -8.38 17.13
C SER A 387 24.79 -7.02 17.57
N LYS A 388 25.60 -6.98 18.63
CA LYS A 388 26.25 -5.74 19.13
C LYS A 388 27.24 -5.13 18.13
N GLU A 389 27.60 -5.88 17.10
CA GLU A 389 28.51 -5.47 16.03
C GLU A 389 27.74 -4.77 14.88
N ILE A 390 26.41 -4.91 14.84
CA ILE A 390 25.54 -4.24 13.86
C ILE A 390 25.10 -2.89 14.44
N THR A 391 25.70 -1.82 13.94
CA THR A 391 25.39 -0.43 14.34
C THR A 391 24.77 0.42 13.23
N THR A 392 24.64 -0.13 12.01
CA THR A 392 24.03 0.55 10.86
C THR A 392 22.52 0.59 11.03
N ILE A 393 21.95 1.79 11.16
CA ILE A 393 20.50 1.99 11.21
C ILE A 393 19.99 2.07 9.76
N TYR A 394 19.06 1.19 9.39
CA TYR A 394 18.42 1.18 8.07
C TYR A 394 16.99 1.75 8.09
N ASP A 395 16.31 1.69 9.24
CA ASP A 395 14.98 2.27 9.46
C ASP A 395 14.83 2.71 10.94
N HIS A 396 13.84 3.56 11.24
CA HIS A 396 13.50 4.01 12.59
C HIS A 396 11.98 4.20 12.70
N ASP A 397 11.35 3.51 13.65
CA ASP A 397 9.91 3.61 13.92
C ASP A 397 9.57 3.71 15.41
N GLU A 398 8.29 3.51 15.74
CA GLU A 398 7.75 3.49 17.10
C GLU A 398 8.26 2.34 17.99
N TYR A 399 9.01 1.39 17.43
CA TYR A 399 9.80 0.35 18.10
C TYR A 399 11.31 0.58 17.97
N GLY A 400 11.74 1.79 17.64
CA GLY A 400 13.12 2.25 17.66
C GLY A 400 13.87 2.08 16.34
N ASP A 401 15.19 2.05 16.45
CA ASP A 401 16.16 1.90 15.38
C ASP A 401 16.25 0.44 14.93
N TRP A 402 16.11 0.21 13.63
CA TRP A 402 16.12 -1.10 12.98
C TRP A 402 17.35 -1.28 12.10
N SER A 403 17.73 -2.55 11.94
CA SER A 403 18.76 -2.96 11.01
C SER A 403 18.42 -4.31 10.36
N TYR A 404 19.20 -4.69 9.36
CA TYR A 404 19.11 -6.01 8.73
C TYR A 404 20.39 -6.78 9.01
N ASP A 405 20.26 -7.92 9.70
CA ASP A 405 21.37 -8.84 9.92
C ASP A 405 21.58 -9.66 8.65
N PHE A 406 22.60 -9.31 7.85
CA PHE A 406 22.92 -10.02 6.61
C PHE A 406 23.45 -11.45 6.85
N SER A 407 23.93 -11.76 8.06
CA SER A 407 24.44 -13.10 8.40
C SER A 407 23.31 -14.08 8.73
N GLU A 408 22.31 -13.63 9.50
CA GLU A 408 21.10 -14.39 9.85
C GLU A 408 19.93 -14.15 8.85
N LYS A 409 20.11 -13.21 7.91
CA LYS A 409 19.17 -12.82 6.83
C LYS A 409 17.80 -12.34 7.33
N GLN A 410 17.78 -11.54 8.39
CA GLN A 410 16.56 -11.08 9.06
C GLN A 410 16.63 -9.62 9.54
N TRP A 411 15.48 -8.94 9.58
CA TRP A 411 15.35 -7.66 10.27
C TRP A 411 15.49 -7.82 11.78
N CYS A 412 16.10 -6.83 12.43
CA CYS A 412 16.38 -6.83 13.86
C CYS A 412 16.34 -5.41 14.45
N GLY A 413 16.10 -5.28 15.75
CA GLY A 413 16.14 -4.00 16.47
C GLY A 413 17.51 -3.73 17.12
N ILE A 414 18.00 -2.49 17.01
CA ILE A 414 19.20 -1.98 17.70
C ILE A 414 18.82 -1.36 19.06
N THR A 415 17.74 -0.56 19.14
CA THR A 415 17.41 0.21 20.36
C THR A 415 17.15 -0.69 21.57
N PRO A 416 17.93 -0.59 22.66
CA PRO A 416 17.78 -1.44 23.84
C PRO A 416 16.45 -1.22 24.57
N LEU A 417 15.86 -2.30 25.07
CA LEU A 417 14.66 -2.24 25.91
C LEU A 417 15.04 -1.88 27.35
N ASP A 418 14.72 -0.66 27.76
CA ASP A 418 14.93 -0.20 29.13
C ASP A 418 13.83 -0.76 30.07
N GLU A 419 14.15 -1.85 30.77
CA GLU A 419 13.26 -2.46 31.77
C GLU A 419 12.98 -1.54 32.99
N SER A 420 13.73 -0.44 33.17
CA SER A 420 13.45 0.53 34.24
C SER A 420 12.20 1.37 33.95
N LEU A 421 11.94 1.70 32.68
CA LEU A 421 10.71 2.39 32.25
C LEU A 421 9.45 1.53 32.48
N LEU A 422 9.59 0.21 32.48
CA LEU A 422 8.51 -0.74 32.80
C LEU A 422 8.30 -0.96 34.30
N THR A 423 9.16 -0.41 35.17
CA THR A 423 9.14 -0.68 36.63
C THR A 423 9.14 0.56 37.52
N SER A 424 9.48 1.74 37.02
CA SER A 424 9.26 3.00 37.74
C SER A 424 7.84 3.55 37.53
N ASN A 425 7.16 3.88 38.63
CA ASN A 425 5.84 4.55 38.68
C ASN A 425 4.61 3.69 38.29
N VAL A 426 4.43 2.57 38.98
CA VAL A 426 3.10 1.90 39.10
C VAL A 426 2.18 2.74 40.00
N GLU A 427 1.73 3.90 39.52
CA GLU A 427 0.78 4.76 40.25
C GLU A 427 -0.35 5.28 39.35
N SER A 428 -1.45 4.52 39.33
CA SER A 428 -2.73 4.75 38.62
C SER A 428 -2.62 5.30 37.19
N CYS A 429 -2.64 4.35 36.26
CA CYS A 429 -3.16 4.55 34.92
C CYS A 429 -4.64 4.96 35.00
N TRP A 430 -4.92 6.23 34.72
CA TRP A 430 -6.18 6.90 35.08
C TRP A 430 -7.39 6.41 34.27
N SER A 431 -7.19 5.72 33.14
CA SER A 431 -8.26 5.17 32.32
C SER A 431 -8.80 3.84 32.84
N GLU A 432 -8.06 3.12 33.70
CA GLU A 432 -8.48 1.81 34.22
C GLU A 432 -9.77 1.92 35.05
N VAL A 433 -9.94 3.01 35.80
CA VAL A 433 -11.17 3.31 36.55
C VAL A 433 -12.36 3.70 35.66
N LEU A 434 -12.11 3.96 34.37
CA LEU A 434 -13.12 4.16 33.33
C LEU A 434 -13.35 2.89 32.48
N GLY A 435 -12.66 1.78 32.79
CA GLY A 435 -12.78 0.50 32.09
C GLY A 435 -11.86 0.33 30.88
N TYR A 436 -10.90 1.23 30.66
CA TYR A 436 -9.99 1.19 29.50
C TYR A 436 -8.53 0.97 29.92
N PRO A 437 -7.78 0.11 29.19
CA PRO A 437 -6.38 -0.18 29.52
C PRO A 437 -5.47 1.05 29.33
N CYS A 438 -4.23 0.91 29.77
CA CYS A 438 -3.17 1.89 29.54
C CYS A 438 -2.70 1.83 28.10
N CYS A 439 -2.35 2.99 27.53
CA CYS A 439 -1.56 3.02 26.32
C CYS A 439 -0.14 2.58 26.65
N LEU A 440 0.42 1.69 25.83
CA LEU A 440 1.82 1.29 25.90
C LEU A 440 2.71 2.36 25.27
N ARG A 441 2.15 3.18 24.36
CA ARG A 441 2.81 4.30 23.70
C ARG A 441 2.34 5.63 24.29
N CYS A 442 3.02 6.70 23.89
CA CYS A 442 2.73 8.08 24.30
C CYS A 442 2.01 8.93 23.24
N LYS A 443 1.45 8.30 22.19
CA LYS A 443 0.82 8.98 21.07
C LYS A 443 -0.64 9.35 21.40
N VAL A 444 -0.88 10.63 21.67
CA VAL A 444 -2.22 11.16 21.91
C VAL A 444 -3.03 11.18 20.60
N TYR A 445 -4.23 10.61 20.64
CA TYR A 445 -5.23 10.66 19.56
C TYR A 445 -6.38 11.63 19.90
N GLU A 446 -6.77 11.72 21.17
CA GLU A 446 -7.82 12.62 21.66
C GLU A 446 -7.48 13.10 23.08
N THR A 447 -8.08 14.19 23.57
CA THR A 447 -7.95 14.63 24.97
C THR A 447 -9.27 15.19 25.46
N ASP A 448 -9.77 14.68 26.58
CA ASP A 448 -11.05 15.07 27.17
C ASP A 448 -10.86 15.58 28.63
N SER A 449 -11.95 15.66 29.40
CA SER A 449 -11.91 16.06 30.81
C SER A 449 -11.29 15.02 31.75
N ASN A 450 -11.05 13.79 31.29
CA ASN A 450 -10.47 12.69 32.06
C ASN A 450 -8.96 12.57 31.82
N GLY A 451 -8.52 12.74 30.57
CA GLY A 451 -7.11 12.77 30.20
C GLY A 451 -6.86 12.70 28.70
N SER A 452 -5.61 12.44 28.32
CA SER A 452 -5.22 12.24 26.92
C SER A 452 -5.36 10.77 26.53
N TRP A 453 -6.18 10.47 25.54
CA TRP A 453 -6.46 9.12 25.06
C TRP A 453 -5.57 8.74 23.88
N GLY A 454 -5.23 7.46 23.77
CA GLY A 454 -4.61 6.86 22.60
C GLY A 454 -5.43 5.69 22.07
N TYR A 455 -5.11 5.21 20.87
CA TYR A 455 -5.79 4.08 20.24
C TYR A 455 -4.76 3.04 19.79
N GLU A 456 -4.78 1.87 20.43
CA GLU A 456 -3.78 0.81 20.30
C GLU A 456 -4.49 -0.55 20.29
N SER A 457 -3.97 -1.54 19.56
CA SER A 457 -4.51 -2.92 19.58
C SER A 457 -6.03 -3.04 19.38
N ASN A 458 -6.60 -2.14 18.55
CA ASN A 458 -8.03 -1.95 18.29
C ASN A 458 -8.90 -1.55 19.51
N HIS A 459 -8.30 -0.96 20.55
CA HIS A 459 -9.03 -0.40 21.69
C HIS A 459 -8.54 1.01 22.08
N TRP A 460 -9.45 1.81 22.64
CA TRP A 460 -9.08 3.04 23.33
C TRP A 460 -8.29 2.74 24.60
N CYS A 461 -7.35 3.62 24.92
CA CYS A 461 -6.48 3.51 26.09
C CYS A 461 -6.15 4.89 26.68
N GLY A 462 -5.80 4.96 27.95
CA GLY A 462 -5.34 6.19 28.60
C GLY A 462 -3.83 6.38 28.48
N ILE A 463 -3.38 7.54 28.00
CA ILE A 463 -1.96 7.89 27.92
C ILE A 463 -1.40 8.06 29.35
N PRO A 464 -0.34 7.33 29.73
CA PRO A 464 0.23 7.42 31.07
C PRO A 464 0.90 8.76 31.36
N LYS A 465 0.91 9.17 32.64
CA LYS A 465 1.49 10.44 33.09
C LYS A 465 2.99 10.59 32.80
N TYR A 466 3.74 9.48 32.66
CA TYR A 466 5.17 9.50 32.34
C TYR A 466 5.47 10.08 30.95
N CYS A 467 4.51 10.03 30.01
CA CYS A 467 4.66 10.58 28.67
C CYS A 467 4.98 12.10 28.67
N ASN A 468 4.58 12.82 29.72
CA ASN A 468 4.91 14.24 29.89
C ASN A 468 6.38 14.50 30.27
N GLN A 469 7.15 13.48 30.65
CA GLN A 469 8.57 13.64 31.03
C GLN A 469 9.51 13.56 29.83
N TYR A 470 9.17 12.77 28.80
CA TYR A 470 10.04 12.55 27.63
C TYR A 470 10.33 13.85 26.87
N ASN A 471 9.33 14.74 26.75
CA ASN A 471 9.46 16.05 26.10
C ASN A 471 10.39 17.05 26.83
N ASN A 472 10.73 16.82 28.11
CA ASN A 472 11.57 17.74 28.89
C ASN A 472 13.06 17.40 28.83
N ASN A 473 13.43 16.11 28.75
CA ASN A 473 14.84 15.71 28.82
C ASN A 473 15.64 16.06 27.55
N ASN A 474 15.01 16.06 26.37
CA ASN A 474 15.67 16.39 25.10
C ASN A 474 16.17 17.85 25.02
N ASN A 475 15.67 18.76 25.88
CA ASN A 475 16.14 20.15 25.92
C ASN A 475 17.40 20.38 26.78
N ASN A 476 17.80 19.43 27.64
CA ASN A 476 18.89 19.64 28.61
C ASN A 476 20.28 19.15 28.14
N ASN A 477 20.36 18.22 27.18
CA ASN A 477 21.65 17.67 26.73
C ASN A 477 22.40 18.57 25.71
N SER A 478 21.76 19.58 25.13
CA SER A 478 22.39 20.46 24.12
C SER A 478 23.32 21.55 24.67
N ASN A 479 23.44 21.69 25.99
CA ASN A 479 24.13 22.82 26.64
C ASN A 479 25.51 22.49 27.26
N ASN A 480 26.10 21.31 27.01
CA ASN A 480 27.35 20.91 27.69
C ASN A 480 28.46 20.33 26.80
N SER A 481 28.56 20.79 25.55
CA SER A 481 29.68 20.51 24.63
C SER A 481 30.14 21.77 23.89
N ASN A 482 30.61 22.77 24.63
CA ASN A 482 31.25 23.95 24.01
C ASN A 482 32.29 24.62 24.93
N ASN A 483 33.33 23.87 25.32
CA ASN A 483 34.57 24.42 25.87
C ASN A 483 35.71 23.38 25.83
N ASN A 484 36.45 23.35 24.72
CA ASN A 484 37.90 23.03 24.66
C ASN A 484 38.36 22.95 23.20
N ASN A 485 39.10 23.97 22.74
CA ASN A 485 40.43 23.85 22.12
C ASN A 485 40.84 25.16 21.42
N ASN A 486 41.54 26.01 22.17
CA ASN A 486 42.42 27.02 21.58
C ASN A 486 43.81 26.41 21.40
N ASN A 487 44.37 26.48 20.18
CA ASN A 487 45.74 26.90 19.84
C ASN A 487 46.38 26.13 18.66
N ASN A 488 47.20 26.87 17.90
CA ASN A 488 48.22 26.41 16.95
C ASN A 488 47.68 25.75 15.65
N ASN A 489 48.07 26.18 14.44
CA ASN A 489 49.36 26.77 14.03
C ASN A 489 49.24 27.73 12.82
N ILE A 490 50.19 28.67 12.75
CA ILE A 490 50.58 29.56 11.63
C ILE A 490 49.52 30.60 11.22
#